data_AF-A0A7W6NLA7-F1
#
_entry.id   AF-A0A7W6NLA7-F1
#
_cell.length_a   1.000
_cell.length_b   1.000
_cell.length_c   1.000
_cell.angle_alpha   90.00
_cell.angle_beta   90.00
_cell.angle_gamma   90.00
#
_symmetry.space_group_name_H-M   'P 1'
#
loop_
_entity.id
_entity.type
_entity.pdbx_description
1 polymer ?
#
loop_
_entity_poly.entity_id
_entity_poly.type
_entity_poly.pdbx_seq_one_letter_code
_entity_poly.pdbx_strand_id
1 'polypeptide(L)'
;MVPTPVTASPISQFRLGSDETRFGKLEFLGGLVLGSSDALFGSVSSIRFLDDGTQFVSVLDTGHWLRGRVQRDPDGRLAGLTDVRITSMTDALGRLEAQKYFMDSEGVAVRGAEILVSYERKHRVDVYPAGDFERARPVGTVPILIPEGLLRANGGLETVVTAPKASPLQGAAVIVAERSVDESGNLLAAILDGPRKGRFSVAARDAFAVSDGTFLPSGDLLLLERRFNLATGVAMRIRRIRAGDLVPGAVVEGDVLIEATMADQIDNMEGIDALPMPDGSLHLILVSDDNHSVFQRTLMLEFRLDE
;
A
#
# COMPACT_ATOMS: atom_id res chain seq x y z
N MET A 1 10.68 -17.79 8.42
CA MET A 1 11.35 -16.62 7.81
C MET A 1 12.78 -16.94 7.43
N VAL A 2 13.04 -16.97 6.12
CA VAL A 2 14.37 -17.16 5.53
C VAL A 2 15.02 -15.78 5.35
N PRO A 3 16.29 -15.57 5.73
CA PRO A 3 17.02 -14.36 5.38
C PRO A 3 17.13 -14.21 3.86
N THR A 4 16.76 -13.04 3.35
CA THR A 4 16.73 -12.75 1.92
C THR A 4 17.77 -11.66 1.61
N PRO A 5 18.82 -11.95 0.81
CA PRO A 5 19.82 -10.95 0.47
C PRO A 5 19.22 -9.89 -0.44
N VAL A 6 19.31 -8.61 -0.08
CA VAL A 6 18.84 -7.51 -0.91
C VAL A 6 19.99 -6.57 -1.22
N THR A 7 20.11 -6.22 -2.49
CA THR A 7 20.97 -5.14 -3.00
C THR A 7 20.12 -3.90 -3.22
N ALA A 8 20.71 -2.73 -2.98
CA ALA A 8 20.05 -1.45 -3.14
C ALA A 8 20.94 -0.51 -3.94
N SER A 9 20.39 0.12 -4.97
CA SER A 9 21.05 1.17 -5.75
C SER A 9 20.29 2.49 -5.59
N PRO A 10 20.95 3.59 -5.19
CA PRO A 10 20.26 4.83 -4.90
C PRO A 10 19.71 5.51 -6.17
N ILE A 11 18.56 6.16 -6.00
CA ILE A 11 17.94 7.08 -6.95
C ILE A 11 18.05 8.48 -6.35
N SER A 12 18.84 9.35 -6.98
CA SER A 12 19.05 10.73 -6.53
C SER A 12 18.17 11.76 -7.24
N GLN A 13 17.62 11.43 -8.40
CA GLN A 13 16.76 12.31 -9.20
C GLN A 13 15.45 11.58 -9.50
N PHE A 14 14.31 12.22 -9.22
CA PHE A 14 13.00 11.64 -9.55
C PHE A 14 12.65 11.83 -11.02
N ARG A 15 12.78 13.04 -11.56
CA ARG A 15 12.59 13.29 -12.99
C ARG A 15 13.87 12.97 -13.75
N LEU A 16 13.76 12.17 -14.80
CA LEU A 16 14.91 11.71 -15.58
C LEU A 16 15.65 12.90 -16.19
N GLY A 17 16.92 13.08 -15.80
CA GLY A 17 17.79 14.14 -16.30
C GLY A 17 17.47 15.54 -15.75
N SER A 18 16.76 15.64 -14.63
CA SER A 18 16.42 16.91 -13.97
C SER A 18 16.80 16.89 -12.49
N ASP A 19 17.29 18.02 -11.98
CA ASP A 19 17.54 18.26 -10.55
C ASP A 19 16.31 18.84 -9.83
N GLU A 20 15.14 18.86 -10.49
CA GLU A 20 13.86 19.23 -9.86
C GLU A 20 13.53 18.25 -8.73
N THR A 21 13.31 18.79 -7.52
CA THR A 21 12.97 18.00 -6.34
C THR A 21 11.50 18.12 -5.95
N ARG A 22 10.77 19.15 -6.42
CA ARG A 22 9.38 19.41 -6.01
C ARG A 22 8.40 19.01 -7.11
N PHE A 23 7.42 18.19 -6.77
CA PHE A 23 6.41 17.65 -7.67
C PHE A 23 5.03 17.79 -7.03
N GLY A 24 4.30 18.83 -7.43
CA GLY A 24 3.05 19.19 -6.78
C GLY A 24 3.24 19.53 -5.30
N LYS A 25 2.60 18.76 -4.42
CA LYS A 25 2.69 18.89 -2.95
C LYS A 25 3.80 18.05 -2.32
N LEU A 26 4.62 17.37 -3.12
CA LEU A 26 5.67 16.49 -2.62
C LEU A 26 7.06 17.01 -2.97
N GLU A 27 8.02 16.81 -2.06
CA GLU A 27 9.44 16.98 -2.32
C GLU A 27 10.12 15.61 -2.31
N PHE A 28 10.78 15.21 -3.40
CA PHE A 28 11.52 13.97 -3.50
C PHE A 28 12.80 14.04 -2.66
N LEU A 29 12.97 13.07 -1.75
CA LEU A 29 14.12 12.99 -0.85
C LEU A 29 15.17 12.00 -1.35
N GLY A 30 14.74 11.00 -2.11
CA GLY A 30 15.57 9.93 -2.65
C GLY A 30 14.75 8.66 -2.87
N GLY A 31 15.41 7.63 -3.38
CA GLY A 31 14.82 6.31 -3.51
C GLY A 31 15.86 5.23 -3.70
N LEU A 32 15.41 3.99 -3.80
CA LEU A 32 16.22 2.81 -4.04
C LEU A 32 15.61 1.98 -5.16
N VAL A 33 16.46 1.50 -6.07
CA VAL A 33 16.18 0.31 -6.86
C VAL A 33 16.64 -0.89 -6.04
N LEU A 34 15.73 -1.80 -5.74
CA LEU A 34 16.00 -2.99 -4.95
C LEU A 34 16.11 -4.21 -5.86
N GLY A 35 16.98 -5.15 -5.50
CA GLY A 35 17.11 -6.41 -6.21
C GLY A 35 17.60 -7.52 -5.28
N SER A 36 17.23 -8.76 -5.59
CA SER A 36 17.63 -9.94 -4.82
C SER A 36 17.94 -11.11 -5.76
N SER A 37 18.79 -12.03 -5.29
CA SER A 37 18.96 -13.34 -5.92
C SER A 37 17.97 -14.38 -5.39
N ASP A 38 17.17 -14.05 -4.38
CA ASP A 38 16.09 -14.88 -3.87
C ASP A 38 14.87 -14.73 -4.79
N ALA A 39 14.39 -15.86 -5.34
CA ALA A 39 13.28 -15.86 -6.29
C ALA A 39 11.92 -15.51 -5.65
N LEU A 40 11.83 -15.45 -4.32
CA LEU A 40 10.63 -15.00 -3.62
C LEU A 40 10.54 -13.48 -3.47
N PHE A 41 11.63 -12.76 -3.71
CA PHE A 41 11.66 -11.31 -3.60
C PHE A 41 11.16 -10.66 -4.89
N GLY A 42 10.18 -9.77 -4.76
CA GLY A 42 9.42 -9.16 -5.86
C GLY A 42 7.94 -9.16 -5.49
N SER A 43 7.04 -8.87 -6.43
CA SER A 43 5.59 -9.06 -6.20
C SER A 43 4.99 -8.26 -5.04
N VAL A 44 5.56 -7.10 -4.70
CA VAL A 44 5.18 -6.33 -3.50
C VAL A 44 3.83 -5.63 -3.70
N SER A 45 2.79 -6.02 -2.96
CA SER A 45 1.46 -5.41 -3.09
C SER A 45 1.21 -4.24 -2.12
N SER A 46 1.72 -4.30 -0.88
CA SER A 46 1.52 -3.22 0.11
C SER A 46 2.62 -3.20 1.18
N ILE A 47 2.79 -2.06 1.85
CA ILE A 47 3.83 -1.84 2.89
C ILE A 47 3.28 -1.03 4.05
N ARG A 48 3.62 -1.40 5.29
CA ARG A 48 3.38 -0.59 6.49
C ARG A 48 4.62 -0.57 7.37
N PHE A 49 4.99 0.61 7.83
CA PHE A 49 6.03 0.77 8.82
C PHE A 49 5.48 0.55 10.23
N LEU A 50 6.31 0.00 11.09
CA LEU A 50 6.02 -0.20 12.51
C LEU A 50 6.47 1.02 13.31
N ASP A 51 6.12 1.05 14.60
CA ASP A 51 6.25 2.22 15.48
C ASP A 51 7.67 2.84 15.54
N ASP A 52 8.73 2.10 15.21
CA ASP A 52 10.09 2.62 15.19
C ASP A 52 10.44 3.42 13.92
N GLY A 53 9.54 3.45 12.93
CA GLY A 53 9.73 4.15 11.65
C GLY A 53 10.86 3.58 10.78
N THR A 54 11.43 2.44 11.16
CA THR A 54 12.51 1.79 10.42
C THR A 54 12.16 0.39 9.97
N GLN A 55 11.39 -0.35 10.77
CA GLN A 55 10.88 -1.66 10.43
C GLN A 55 9.64 -1.52 9.58
N PHE A 56 9.52 -2.39 8.58
CA PHE A 56 8.31 -2.51 7.80
C PHE A 56 7.84 -3.96 7.72
N VAL A 57 6.54 -4.11 7.53
CA VAL A 57 5.88 -5.34 7.10
C VAL A 57 5.22 -5.08 5.76
N SER A 58 5.24 -6.09 4.90
CA SER A 58 4.70 -6.05 3.56
C SER A 58 4.11 -7.42 3.22
N VAL A 59 3.18 -7.42 2.28
CA VAL A 59 2.60 -8.63 1.69
C VAL A 59 2.98 -8.69 0.21
N LEU A 60 3.19 -9.90 -0.29
CA LEU A 60 3.42 -10.17 -1.70
C LEU A 60 2.20 -10.84 -2.32
N ASP A 61 1.85 -10.57 -3.58
CA ASP A 61 0.71 -11.19 -4.31
C ASP A 61 0.79 -12.74 -4.32
N THR A 62 1.97 -13.28 -4.07
CA THR A 62 2.24 -14.72 -3.99
C THR A 62 1.83 -15.36 -2.65
N GLY A 63 1.28 -14.60 -1.71
CA GLY A 63 0.89 -15.09 -0.39
C GLY A 63 2.04 -15.24 0.60
N HIS A 64 2.97 -14.28 0.55
CA HIS A 64 4.14 -14.23 1.42
C HIS A 64 4.17 -12.95 2.25
N TRP A 65 4.67 -13.09 3.48
CA TRP A 65 5.11 -11.96 4.29
C TRP A 65 6.53 -11.56 3.88
N LEU A 66 6.73 -10.27 3.69
CA LEU A 66 8.03 -9.62 3.60
C LEU A 66 8.19 -8.68 4.80
N ARG A 67 9.33 -8.74 5.48
CA ARG A 67 9.71 -7.68 6.45
C ARG A 67 11.17 -7.33 6.31
N GLY A 68 11.52 -6.14 6.77
CA GLY A 68 12.88 -5.67 6.83
C GLY A 68 13.02 -4.40 7.65
N ARG A 69 14.20 -3.80 7.57
CA ARG A 69 14.52 -2.49 8.12
C ARG A 69 15.11 -1.62 7.03
N VAL A 70 14.66 -0.37 6.94
CA VAL A 70 15.35 0.63 6.12
C VAL A 70 16.64 1.07 6.82
N GLN A 71 17.69 1.28 6.04
CA GLN A 71 18.91 1.95 6.45
C GLN A 71 18.93 3.36 5.88
N ARG A 72 19.42 4.30 6.67
CA ARG A 72 19.60 5.69 6.26
C ARG A 72 21.07 6.07 6.26
N ASP A 73 21.46 6.94 5.33
CA ASP A 73 22.78 7.56 5.29
C ASP A 73 22.92 8.66 6.37
N PRO A 74 24.10 9.27 6.55
CA PRO A 74 24.30 10.35 7.51
C PRO A 74 23.43 11.60 7.27
N ASP A 75 22.94 11.80 6.05
CA ASP A 75 22.04 12.90 5.68
C ASP A 75 20.56 12.53 5.90
N GLY A 76 20.30 11.31 6.38
CA GLY A 76 18.96 10.81 6.68
C GLY A 76 18.22 10.24 5.47
N ARG A 77 18.84 10.08 4.30
CA ARG A 77 18.20 9.51 3.10
C ARG A 77 18.24 7.99 3.11
N LEU A 78 17.29 7.35 2.43
CA LEU A 78 17.33 5.90 2.20
C LEU A 78 18.65 5.47 1.55
N ALA A 79 19.31 4.47 2.14
CA ALA A 79 20.60 3.96 1.70
C ALA A 79 20.60 2.45 1.41
N GLY A 80 19.64 1.70 1.96
CA GLY A 80 19.54 0.26 1.75
C GLY A 80 18.52 -0.40 2.67
N LEU A 81 18.43 -1.72 2.60
CA LEU A 81 17.60 -2.54 3.48
C LEU A 81 18.44 -3.56 4.24
N THR A 82 18.06 -3.84 5.48
CA THR A 82 18.65 -4.90 6.32
C THR A 82 17.59 -5.75 7.00
N ASP A 83 18.02 -6.89 7.54
CA ASP A 83 17.15 -7.87 8.19
C ASP A 83 15.96 -8.29 7.31
N VAL A 84 16.14 -8.24 5.98
CA VAL A 84 15.10 -8.61 5.03
C VAL A 84 14.88 -10.10 5.12
N ARG A 85 13.61 -10.47 5.28
CA ARG A 85 13.18 -11.85 5.40
C ARG A 85 11.87 -12.04 4.66
N ILE A 86 11.72 -13.22 4.07
CA ILE A 86 10.48 -13.67 3.44
C ILE A 86 10.01 -14.97 4.07
N THR A 87 8.68 -15.15 4.19
CA THR A 87 8.06 -16.42 4.59
C THR A 87 6.66 -16.53 4.04
N SER A 88 6.22 -17.73 3.72
CA SER A 88 4.84 -17.97 3.29
C SER A 88 3.87 -17.68 4.42
N MET A 89 2.70 -17.16 4.08
CA MET A 89 1.64 -16.87 5.02
C MET A 89 0.89 -18.15 5.41
N THR A 90 0.50 -18.26 6.67
CA THR A 90 -0.34 -19.36 7.15
C THR A 90 -1.82 -19.04 6.88
N ASP A 91 -2.52 -19.91 6.17
CA ASP A 91 -3.96 -19.76 5.94
C ASP A 91 -4.81 -20.13 7.17
N ALA A 92 -6.13 -19.91 7.10
CA ALA A 92 -7.06 -20.21 8.19
C ALA A 92 -7.09 -21.69 8.62
N LEU A 93 -6.64 -22.61 7.76
CA LEU A 93 -6.54 -24.05 8.02
C LEU A 93 -5.15 -24.45 8.56
N GLY A 94 -4.22 -23.51 8.70
CA GLY A 94 -2.87 -23.77 9.17
C GLY A 94 -1.89 -24.21 8.09
N ARG A 95 -2.21 -24.00 6.80
CA ARG A 95 -1.36 -24.40 5.67
C ARG A 95 -0.47 -23.24 5.24
N LEU A 96 0.82 -23.51 5.03
CA LEU A 96 1.83 -22.51 4.64
C LEU A 96 1.87 -22.24 3.13
N GLU A 97 1.57 -23.25 2.32
CA GLU A 97 1.57 -23.15 0.85
C GLU A 97 0.15 -23.39 0.33
N ALA A 98 -0.80 -22.61 0.86
CA ALA A 98 -2.16 -22.65 0.35
C ALA A 98 -2.15 -22.23 -1.14
N GLN A 99 -3.06 -22.81 -1.94
CA GLN A 99 -3.14 -22.51 -3.37
C GLN A 99 -3.20 -20.99 -3.59
N LYS A 100 -2.44 -20.46 -4.58
CA LYS A 100 -2.38 -19.02 -4.90
C LYS A 100 -3.77 -18.35 -4.87
N TYR A 101 -4.80 -19.06 -5.36
CA TYR A 101 -6.19 -18.61 -5.34
C TYR A 101 -6.72 -18.10 -3.98
N PHE A 102 -6.23 -18.62 -2.85
CA PHE A 102 -6.70 -18.22 -1.51
C PHE A 102 -5.81 -17.17 -0.83
N MET A 103 -4.60 -16.96 -1.34
CA MET A 103 -3.55 -16.15 -0.71
C MET A 103 -3.05 -15.02 -1.61
N ASP A 104 -3.83 -14.63 -2.63
CA ASP A 104 -3.66 -13.39 -3.41
C ASP A 104 -3.85 -12.21 -2.44
N SER A 105 -2.79 -11.83 -1.71
CA SER A 105 -2.82 -10.79 -0.69
C SER A 105 -2.40 -9.46 -1.27
N GLU A 106 -3.26 -8.45 -1.17
CA GLU A 106 -3.06 -7.18 -1.86
C GLU A 106 -2.74 -6.02 -0.93
N GLY A 107 -3.39 -5.96 0.23
CA GLY A 107 -3.25 -4.84 1.16
C GLY A 107 -2.88 -5.29 2.57
N VAL A 108 -2.12 -4.46 3.28
CA VAL A 108 -1.80 -4.67 4.70
C VAL A 108 -2.12 -3.43 5.53
N ALA A 109 -2.67 -3.60 6.74
CA ALA A 109 -2.81 -2.51 7.71
C ALA A 109 -2.38 -2.97 9.10
N VAL A 110 -1.78 -2.06 9.88
CA VAL A 110 -1.43 -2.31 11.27
C VAL A 110 -2.44 -1.60 12.17
N ARG A 111 -3.01 -2.32 13.15
CA ARG A 111 -3.98 -1.79 14.12
C ARG A 111 -3.63 -2.28 15.52
N GLY A 112 -2.70 -1.60 16.17
CA GLY A 112 -2.21 -2.00 17.49
C GLY A 112 -1.60 -3.40 17.44
N ALA A 113 -2.22 -4.37 18.11
CA ALA A 113 -1.73 -5.75 18.14
C ALA A 113 -2.25 -6.63 16.98
N GLU A 114 -2.96 -6.03 16.02
CA GLU A 114 -3.52 -6.72 14.85
C GLU A 114 -2.84 -6.27 13.56
N ILE A 115 -2.67 -7.20 12.62
CA ILE A 115 -2.38 -6.92 11.21
C ILE A 115 -3.59 -7.38 10.40
N LEU A 116 -4.15 -6.48 9.61
CA LEU A 116 -5.25 -6.77 8.70
C LEU A 116 -4.67 -6.99 7.31
N VAL A 117 -5.12 -8.04 6.62
CA VAL A 117 -4.71 -8.32 5.24
C VAL A 117 -5.92 -8.48 4.36
N SER A 118 -6.00 -7.71 3.27
CA SER A 118 -7.01 -7.90 2.23
C SER A 118 -6.54 -8.94 1.21
N TYR A 119 -7.48 -9.72 0.72
CA TYR A 119 -7.23 -10.72 -0.31
C TYR A 119 -8.13 -10.52 -1.53
N GLU A 120 -7.58 -10.79 -2.70
CA GLU A 120 -8.29 -10.95 -3.96
C GLU A 120 -8.78 -12.40 -4.15
N ARG A 121 -9.67 -12.61 -5.12
CA ARG A 121 -10.41 -13.84 -5.48
C ARG A 121 -11.36 -14.38 -4.43
N LYS A 122 -10.88 -14.63 -3.22
CA LYS A 122 -11.72 -14.88 -2.04
C LYS A 122 -11.71 -13.62 -1.18
N HIS A 123 -12.47 -12.62 -1.64
CA HIS A 123 -12.51 -11.28 -1.07
C HIS A 123 -12.84 -11.31 0.41
N ARG A 124 -11.85 -10.93 1.22
CA ARG A 124 -11.95 -10.88 2.67
C ARG A 124 -10.85 -9.99 3.23
N VAL A 125 -11.01 -9.64 4.50
CA VAL A 125 -9.95 -9.04 5.30
C VAL A 125 -9.70 -9.94 6.50
N ASP A 126 -8.58 -10.67 6.50
CA ASP A 126 -8.21 -11.52 7.64
C ASP A 126 -7.39 -10.73 8.67
N VAL A 127 -7.48 -11.17 9.92
CA VAL A 127 -6.79 -10.57 11.06
C VAL A 127 -5.70 -11.51 11.55
N TYR A 128 -4.45 -11.06 11.56
CA TYR A 128 -3.29 -11.75 12.11
C TYR A 128 -2.82 -11.06 13.40
N PRO A 129 -2.24 -11.81 14.36
CA PRO A 129 -1.63 -11.19 15.54
C PRO A 129 -0.29 -10.54 15.16
N ALA A 130 -0.14 -9.23 15.37
CA ALA A 130 1.05 -8.47 14.97
C ALA A 130 2.35 -9.00 15.63
N GLY A 131 2.26 -9.62 16.81
CA GLY A 131 3.41 -10.19 17.51
C GLY A 131 3.91 -11.53 16.97
N ASP A 132 3.11 -12.24 16.15
CA ASP A 132 3.45 -13.60 15.66
C ASP A 132 2.90 -13.89 14.25
N PHE A 133 2.60 -12.86 13.46
CA PHE A 133 2.00 -13.00 12.12
C PHE A 133 2.80 -13.92 11.18
N GLU A 134 4.12 -14.02 11.39
CA GLU A 134 5.03 -14.87 10.61
C GLU A 134 4.72 -16.37 10.70
N ARG A 135 4.02 -16.80 11.76
CA ARG A 135 3.73 -18.21 12.05
C ARG A 135 2.25 -18.45 12.29
N ALA A 136 1.56 -17.45 12.83
CA ALA A 136 0.16 -17.55 13.19
C ALA A 136 -0.72 -17.68 11.95
N ARG A 137 -1.76 -18.50 12.09
CA ARG A 137 -2.95 -18.43 11.24
C ARG A 137 -3.75 -17.16 11.58
N PRO A 138 -4.64 -16.69 10.69
CA PRO A 138 -5.54 -15.62 11.04
C PRO A 138 -6.43 -16.01 12.23
N VAL A 139 -6.66 -15.05 13.13
CA VAL A 139 -7.49 -15.19 14.34
C VAL A 139 -8.94 -14.75 14.11
N GLY A 140 -9.23 -14.16 12.96
CA GLY A 140 -10.57 -13.76 12.56
C GLY A 140 -10.59 -13.16 11.16
N THR A 141 -11.78 -12.80 10.71
CA THR A 141 -12.03 -12.13 9.43
C THR A 141 -13.01 -10.99 9.67
N VAL A 142 -12.71 -9.79 9.17
CA VAL A 142 -13.57 -8.62 9.28
C VAL A 142 -14.62 -8.66 8.17
N PRO A 143 -15.92 -8.44 8.46
CA PRO A 143 -16.94 -8.33 7.42
C PRO A 143 -16.67 -7.12 6.52
N ILE A 144 -16.44 -7.37 5.22
CA ILE A 144 -16.06 -6.33 4.23
C ILE A 144 -17.21 -5.38 3.83
N LEU A 145 -18.45 -5.69 4.22
CA LEU A 145 -19.68 -4.89 3.95
C LEU A 145 -20.05 -4.69 2.47
N ILE A 146 -19.21 -5.10 1.53
CA ILE A 146 -19.47 -5.12 0.09
C ILE A 146 -19.94 -6.54 -0.29
N PRO A 147 -21.10 -6.71 -0.95
CA PRO A 147 -21.53 -8.00 -1.47
C PRO A 147 -20.49 -8.60 -2.42
N GLU A 148 -20.15 -9.88 -2.22
CA GLU A 148 -19.11 -10.58 -2.99
C GLU A 148 -19.36 -10.52 -4.50
N GLY A 149 -20.62 -10.62 -4.95
CA GLY A 149 -20.98 -10.55 -6.37
C GLY A 149 -20.75 -9.18 -7.04
N LEU A 150 -20.41 -8.13 -6.28
CA LEU A 150 -20.02 -6.83 -6.83
C LEU A 150 -18.51 -6.69 -7.00
N LEU A 151 -17.72 -7.55 -6.35
CA LEU A 151 -16.27 -7.55 -6.47
C LEU A 151 -15.86 -8.47 -7.61
N ARG A 152 -15.03 -7.94 -8.50
CA ARG A 152 -14.44 -8.70 -9.59
C ARG A 152 -13.37 -9.63 -9.03
N ALA A 153 -13.26 -10.83 -9.59
CA ALA A 153 -12.21 -11.77 -9.23
C ALA A 153 -10.79 -11.19 -9.42
N ASN A 154 -10.63 -10.30 -10.42
CA ASN A 154 -9.46 -9.44 -10.61
C ASN A 154 -9.91 -7.97 -10.62
N GLY A 155 -9.23 -7.13 -9.84
CA GLY A 155 -9.59 -5.76 -9.51
C GLY A 155 -10.57 -5.65 -8.34
N GLY A 156 -10.42 -6.56 -7.39
CA GLY A 156 -11.16 -6.66 -6.14
C GLY A 156 -10.66 -5.68 -5.08
N LEU A 157 -10.25 -6.17 -3.91
CA LEU A 157 -9.84 -5.35 -2.76
C LEU A 157 -8.32 -5.18 -2.72
N GLU A 158 -7.84 -3.98 -3.01
CA GLU A 158 -6.40 -3.68 -3.04
C GLU A 158 -5.97 -2.95 -1.77
N THR A 159 -6.81 -2.01 -1.33
CA THR A 159 -6.49 -1.21 -0.16
C THR A 159 -7.19 -1.76 1.08
N VAL A 160 -6.42 -1.95 2.14
CA VAL A 160 -6.90 -1.96 3.53
C VAL A 160 -6.00 -1.05 4.37
N VAL A 161 -6.62 -0.13 5.10
CA VAL A 161 -5.93 0.88 5.92
C VAL A 161 -6.70 1.13 7.21
N THR A 162 -6.03 1.65 8.23
CA THR A 162 -6.60 1.90 9.55
C THR A 162 -6.45 3.37 9.90
N ALA A 163 -7.57 4.03 10.19
CA ALA A 163 -7.55 5.45 10.49
C ALA A 163 -6.93 5.72 11.87
N PRO A 164 -6.29 6.88 12.11
CA PRO A 164 -5.84 7.26 13.44
C PRO A 164 -7.00 7.28 14.44
N LYS A 165 -6.76 6.88 15.69
CA LYS A 165 -7.78 6.90 16.76
C LYS A 165 -8.34 8.30 17.04
N ALA A 166 -7.54 9.33 16.80
CA ALA A 166 -7.94 10.73 16.98
C ALA A 166 -8.79 11.28 15.81
N SER A 167 -8.89 10.55 14.69
CA SER A 167 -9.68 10.96 13.53
C SER A 167 -11.19 10.75 13.75
N PRO A 168 -12.06 11.32 12.90
CA PRO A 168 -13.50 11.04 12.92
C PRO A 168 -13.88 9.55 12.75
N LEU A 169 -12.96 8.74 12.23
CA LEU A 169 -13.12 7.29 12.04
C LEU A 169 -12.71 6.47 13.28
N GLN A 170 -12.04 7.07 14.26
CA GLN A 170 -11.71 6.48 15.58
C GLN A 170 -11.02 5.10 15.53
N GLY A 171 -10.04 4.92 14.66
CA GLY A 171 -9.35 3.62 14.54
C GLY A 171 -9.97 2.66 13.53
N ALA A 172 -11.00 3.11 12.80
CA ALA A 172 -11.72 2.21 11.91
C ALA A 172 -10.86 1.74 10.74
N ALA A 173 -11.08 0.49 10.32
CA ALA A 173 -10.52 -0.03 9.09
C ALA A 173 -11.34 0.45 7.88
N VAL A 174 -10.66 0.83 6.81
CA VAL A 174 -11.24 1.25 5.54
C VAL A 174 -10.67 0.38 4.43
N ILE A 175 -11.53 -0.04 3.51
CA ILE A 175 -11.15 -0.76 2.29
C ILE A 175 -11.61 -0.01 1.05
N VAL A 176 -10.84 -0.16 -0.03
CA VAL A 176 -11.15 0.39 -1.36
C VAL A 176 -10.81 -0.64 -2.43
N ALA A 177 -11.71 -0.80 -3.40
CA ALA A 177 -11.50 -1.71 -4.52
C ALA A 177 -10.64 -1.11 -5.65
N GLU A 178 -9.88 -1.94 -6.38
CA GLU A 178 -9.04 -1.52 -7.51
C GLU A 178 -9.88 -0.90 -8.63
N ARG A 179 -10.85 -1.70 -9.10
CA ARG A 179 -11.62 -1.50 -10.35
C ARG A 179 -13.06 -1.99 -10.25
N SER A 180 -13.46 -2.56 -9.11
CA SER A 180 -14.84 -2.97 -8.88
C SER A 180 -15.68 -1.73 -8.56
N VAL A 181 -16.72 -1.50 -9.37
CA VAL A 181 -17.51 -0.26 -9.35
C VAL A 181 -18.97 -0.49 -9.00
N ASP A 182 -19.62 0.55 -8.48
CA ASP A 182 -21.07 0.64 -8.35
C ASP A 182 -21.76 0.91 -9.70
N GLU A 183 -23.09 0.97 -9.69
CA GLU A 183 -23.91 1.23 -10.89
C GLU A 183 -23.62 2.59 -11.55
N SER A 184 -23.03 3.54 -10.81
CA SER A 184 -22.63 4.86 -11.31
C SER A 184 -21.18 4.90 -11.79
N GLY A 185 -20.45 3.78 -11.73
CA GLY A 185 -19.06 3.69 -12.14
C GLY A 185 -18.06 4.19 -11.09
N ASN A 186 -18.47 4.42 -9.85
CA ASN A 186 -17.56 4.78 -8.77
C ASN A 186 -17.00 3.52 -8.10
N LEU A 187 -15.74 3.55 -7.66
CA LEU A 187 -15.09 2.43 -6.99
C LEU A 187 -15.78 2.11 -5.67
N LEU A 188 -15.97 0.82 -5.40
CA LEU A 188 -16.58 0.32 -4.17
C LEU A 188 -15.62 0.49 -2.99
N ALA A 189 -16.12 1.05 -1.89
CA ALA A 189 -15.35 1.22 -0.66
C ALA A 189 -16.22 1.01 0.59
N ALA A 190 -15.58 0.73 1.72
CA ALA A 190 -16.30 0.58 2.98
C ALA A 190 -15.44 0.95 4.20
N ILE A 191 -16.11 1.54 5.19
CA ILE A 191 -15.63 1.71 6.56
C ILE A 191 -16.16 0.50 7.35
N LEU A 192 -15.27 -0.37 7.82
CA LEU A 192 -15.63 -1.71 8.30
C LEU A 192 -16.18 -1.75 9.73
N ASP A 193 -15.77 -0.79 10.54
CA ASP A 193 -16.11 -0.68 11.96
C ASP A 193 -16.11 0.79 12.43
N GLY A 194 -16.24 0.99 13.75
CA GLY A 194 -16.31 2.33 14.33
C GLY A 194 -17.63 3.08 14.07
N PRO A 195 -17.69 4.38 14.42
CA PRO A 195 -18.93 5.16 14.43
C PRO A 195 -19.46 5.48 13.02
N ARG A 196 -18.60 5.41 12.00
CA ARG A 196 -18.94 5.69 10.60
C ARG A 196 -19.02 4.42 9.75
N LYS A 197 -19.18 3.25 10.38
CA LYS A 197 -19.31 1.97 9.68
C LYS A 197 -20.35 2.04 8.57
N GLY A 198 -19.97 1.64 7.35
CA GLY A 198 -20.85 1.65 6.19
C GLY A 198 -20.09 1.75 4.87
N ARG A 199 -20.81 1.52 3.78
CA ARG A 199 -20.27 1.65 2.42
C ARG A 199 -20.22 3.11 2.00
N PHE A 200 -19.21 3.47 1.23
CA PHE A 200 -19.10 4.72 0.49
C PHE A 200 -18.49 4.39 -0.88
N SER A 201 -18.39 5.37 -1.77
CA SER A 201 -17.76 5.17 -3.08
C SER A 201 -16.64 6.18 -3.28
N VAL A 202 -15.62 5.78 -4.04
CA VAL A 202 -14.55 6.68 -4.49
C VAL A 202 -14.76 6.97 -5.97
N ALA A 203 -14.84 8.25 -6.35
CA ALA A 203 -14.99 8.62 -7.76
C ALA A 203 -13.80 8.09 -8.58
N ALA A 204 -14.11 7.30 -9.61
CA ALA A 204 -13.13 6.81 -10.58
C ALA A 204 -12.83 7.93 -11.60
N ARG A 205 -11.54 8.18 -11.88
CA ARG A 205 -11.12 9.23 -12.83
C ARG A 205 -9.93 8.80 -13.67
N ASP A 206 -9.94 9.21 -14.94
CA ASP A 206 -8.81 9.15 -15.88
C ASP A 206 -8.20 7.75 -16.08
N ALA A 207 -9.02 6.71 -15.89
CA ALA A 207 -8.64 5.30 -15.96
C ALA A 207 -7.54 4.87 -14.97
N PHE A 208 -7.33 5.64 -13.90
CA PHE A 208 -6.52 5.19 -12.77
C PHE A 208 -7.30 4.19 -11.91
N ALA A 209 -6.58 3.20 -11.41
CA ALA A 209 -7.07 2.17 -10.52
C ALA A 209 -6.35 2.30 -9.17
N VAL A 210 -7.06 2.07 -8.08
CA VAL A 210 -6.47 2.15 -6.72
C VAL A 210 -5.54 0.96 -6.50
N SER A 211 -4.35 1.19 -5.96
CA SER A 211 -3.41 0.12 -5.59
C SER A 211 -3.17 0.01 -4.09
N ASP A 212 -3.07 1.13 -3.36
CA ASP A 212 -3.00 1.11 -1.89
C ASP A 212 -3.41 2.48 -1.35
N GLY A 213 -3.37 2.64 -0.03
CA GLY A 213 -3.54 3.92 0.63
C GLY A 213 -2.85 3.96 1.97
N THR A 214 -2.88 5.12 2.61
CA THR A 214 -2.44 5.30 3.99
C THR A 214 -3.15 6.49 4.60
N PHE A 215 -3.34 6.48 5.92
CA PHE A 215 -3.89 7.63 6.61
C PHE A 215 -2.77 8.54 7.12
N LEU A 216 -2.95 9.84 6.93
CA LEU A 216 -2.12 10.85 7.57
C LEU A 216 -2.48 10.97 9.06
N PRO A 217 -1.57 11.51 9.90
CA PRO A 217 -1.90 11.82 11.30
C PRO A 217 -3.12 12.74 11.48
N SER A 218 -3.39 13.59 10.49
CA SER A 218 -4.59 14.45 10.43
C SER A 218 -5.91 13.66 10.31
N GLY A 219 -5.84 12.39 9.92
CA GLY A 219 -6.98 11.52 9.62
C GLY A 219 -7.41 11.54 8.16
N ASP A 220 -6.77 12.36 7.32
CA ASP A 220 -7.02 12.34 5.88
C ASP A 220 -6.45 11.06 5.25
N LEU A 221 -7.17 10.50 4.29
CA LEU A 221 -6.76 9.30 3.56
C LEU A 221 -5.98 9.73 2.31
N LEU A 222 -4.78 9.18 2.14
CA LEU A 222 -4.10 9.17 0.86
C LEU A 222 -4.43 7.87 0.13
N LEU A 223 -4.83 7.99 -1.13
CA LEU A 223 -4.96 6.86 -2.06
C LEU A 223 -3.85 6.95 -3.10
N LEU A 224 -3.07 5.89 -3.21
CA LEU A 224 -2.18 5.64 -4.32
C LEU A 224 -2.99 4.98 -5.44
N GLU A 225 -2.85 5.53 -6.63
CA GLU A 225 -3.49 4.99 -7.81
C GLU A 225 -2.50 4.88 -8.94
N ARG A 226 -2.70 3.86 -9.77
CA ARG A 226 -1.85 3.56 -10.93
C ARG A 226 -2.66 3.39 -12.20
N ARG A 227 -2.01 3.63 -13.31
CA ARG A 227 -2.56 3.41 -14.65
C ARG A 227 -1.49 2.81 -15.54
N PHE A 228 -1.87 1.81 -16.31
CA PHE A 228 -1.05 1.28 -17.39
C PHE A 228 -1.81 1.38 -18.71
N ASN A 229 -1.15 1.90 -19.74
CA ASN A 229 -1.61 1.73 -21.11
C ASN A 229 -0.42 1.56 -22.06
N LEU A 230 -0.64 0.88 -23.18
CA LEU A 230 0.42 0.53 -24.14
C LEU A 230 1.07 1.74 -24.82
N ALA A 231 0.38 2.90 -24.88
CA ALA A 231 0.85 4.07 -25.61
C ALA A 231 1.69 5.03 -24.76
N THR A 232 1.36 5.17 -23.48
CA THR A 232 1.99 6.13 -22.55
C THR A 232 2.73 5.44 -21.40
N GLY A 233 2.69 4.11 -21.32
CA GLY A 233 3.35 3.33 -20.27
C GLY A 233 2.61 3.41 -18.92
N VAL A 234 3.38 3.38 -17.83
CA VAL A 234 2.86 3.51 -16.47
C VAL A 234 2.72 4.97 -16.05
N ALA A 235 1.72 5.24 -15.23
CA ALA A 235 1.54 6.48 -14.50
C ALA A 235 1.06 6.17 -13.08
N MET A 236 1.38 7.03 -12.14
CA MET A 236 0.87 6.97 -10.77
C MET A 236 0.35 8.34 -10.34
N ARG A 237 -0.60 8.35 -9.41
CA ARG A 237 -1.03 9.57 -8.72
C ARG A 237 -1.34 9.29 -7.27
N ILE A 238 -1.28 10.32 -6.44
CA ILE A 238 -1.74 10.27 -5.06
C ILE A 238 -2.86 11.28 -4.89
N ARG A 239 -4.02 10.83 -4.39
CA ARG A 239 -5.15 11.68 -4.00
C ARG A 239 -5.27 11.78 -2.49
N ARG A 240 -5.58 12.97 -1.98
CA ARG A 240 -5.93 13.23 -0.57
C ARG A 240 -7.43 13.38 -0.43
N ILE A 241 -8.05 12.47 0.33
CA ILE A 241 -9.47 12.51 0.70
C ILE A 241 -9.56 12.98 2.15
N ARG A 242 -10.39 14.00 2.41
CA ARG A 242 -10.54 14.56 3.76
C ARG A 242 -11.23 13.57 4.68
N ALA A 243 -10.75 13.47 5.92
CA ALA A 243 -11.33 12.60 6.95
C ALA A 243 -12.83 12.85 7.16
N GLY A 244 -13.23 14.13 7.05
CA GLY A 244 -14.61 14.58 7.20
C GLY A 244 -15.56 13.96 6.17
N ASP A 245 -15.08 13.73 4.95
CA ASP A 245 -15.87 13.29 3.79
C ASP A 245 -16.07 11.77 3.77
N LEU A 246 -15.26 11.03 4.52
CA LEU A 246 -15.37 9.58 4.71
C LEU A 246 -16.56 9.27 5.62
N VAL A 247 -17.77 9.23 5.03
CA VAL A 247 -19.03 8.87 5.69
C VAL A 247 -19.84 7.89 4.84
N PRO A 248 -20.71 7.07 5.46
CA PRO A 248 -21.59 6.17 4.70
C PRO A 248 -22.43 6.90 3.65
N GLY A 249 -22.47 6.33 2.45
CA GLY A 249 -23.24 6.84 1.30
C GLY A 249 -22.60 8.01 0.54
N ALA A 250 -21.44 8.51 0.98
CA ALA A 250 -20.73 9.54 0.23
C ALA A 250 -20.07 8.99 -1.04
N VAL A 251 -19.92 9.86 -2.04
CA VAL A 251 -18.97 9.67 -3.15
C VAL A 251 -17.84 10.66 -2.93
N VAL A 252 -16.62 10.16 -2.69
CA VAL A 252 -15.45 11.00 -2.41
C VAL A 252 -14.57 11.13 -3.64
N GLU A 253 -14.07 12.34 -3.90
CA GLU A 253 -13.17 12.63 -5.02
C GLU A 253 -11.73 12.84 -4.55
N GLY A 254 -11.50 13.72 -3.60
CA GLY A 254 -10.15 14.04 -3.13
C GLY A 254 -9.31 14.89 -4.09
N ASP A 255 -8.31 15.55 -3.53
CA ASP A 255 -7.42 16.46 -4.24
C ASP A 255 -6.14 15.73 -4.70
N VAL A 256 -5.71 15.92 -5.94
CA VAL A 256 -4.46 15.32 -6.46
C VAL A 256 -3.24 16.03 -5.85
N LEU A 257 -2.36 15.27 -5.19
CA LEU A 257 -1.11 15.78 -4.60
C LEU A 257 0.05 15.73 -5.59
N ILE A 258 0.12 14.67 -6.38
CA ILE A 258 1.13 14.42 -7.41
C ILE A 258 0.53 13.52 -8.50
N GLU A 259 0.96 13.73 -9.73
CA GLU A 259 0.83 12.77 -10.83
C GLU A 259 2.22 12.63 -11.48
N ALA A 260 2.65 11.39 -11.74
CA ALA A 260 3.93 11.09 -12.35
C ALA A 260 3.77 10.07 -13.48
N THR A 261 4.71 10.08 -14.42
CA THR A 261 4.66 9.28 -15.66
C THR A 261 6.01 8.59 -15.91
N MET A 262 6.15 7.93 -17.06
CA MET A 262 7.43 7.38 -17.54
C MET A 262 8.58 8.40 -17.65
N ALA A 263 8.31 9.71 -17.55
CA ALA A 263 9.35 10.73 -17.46
C ALA A 263 10.02 10.79 -16.06
N ASP A 264 9.41 10.16 -15.07
CA ASP A 264 9.83 10.14 -13.68
C ASP A 264 10.21 8.69 -13.26
N GLN A 265 10.92 8.55 -12.14
CA GLN A 265 11.43 7.27 -11.63
C GLN A 265 10.33 6.47 -10.91
N ILE A 266 9.28 6.13 -11.64
CA ILE A 266 8.18 5.26 -11.17
C ILE A 266 8.21 3.90 -11.89
N ASP A 267 7.38 2.99 -11.39
CA ASP A 267 7.05 1.71 -12.03
C ASP A 267 5.58 1.38 -11.71
N ASN A 268 5.19 0.11 -11.64
CA ASN A 268 3.90 -0.34 -11.13
C ASN A 268 3.81 -0.11 -9.60
N MET A 269 3.60 1.14 -9.20
CA MET A 269 3.53 1.54 -7.79
C MET A 269 2.33 0.88 -7.12
N GLU A 270 2.58 -0.01 -6.16
CA GLU A 270 1.54 -0.78 -5.48
C GLU A 270 1.37 -0.36 -4.03
N GLY A 271 2.44 -0.07 -3.28
CA GLY A 271 2.31 0.24 -1.85
C GLY A 271 2.63 1.70 -1.50
N ILE A 272 1.99 2.21 -0.45
CA ILE A 272 2.29 3.53 0.14
C ILE A 272 2.16 3.49 1.66
N ASP A 273 3.04 4.19 2.38
CA ASP A 273 2.83 4.49 3.80
C ASP A 273 3.27 5.89 4.20
N ALA A 274 2.70 6.42 5.29
CA ALA A 274 2.97 7.75 5.81
C ALA A 274 3.70 7.67 7.17
N LEU A 275 4.85 8.32 7.23
CA LEU A 275 5.80 8.27 8.33
C LEU A 275 6.02 9.65 8.93
N PRO A 276 5.49 9.92 10.13
CA PRO A 276 5.88 11.10 10.90
C PRO A 276 7.34 10.96 11.30
N MET A 277 8.15 11.96 10.95
CA MET A 277 9.58 11.98 11.25
C MET A 277 9.87 12.73 12.56
N PRO A 278 11.00 12.46 13.24
CA PRO A 278 11.36 13.13 14.49
C PRO A 278 11.48 14.66 14.40
N ASP A 279 11.74 15.21 13.21
CA ASP A 279 11.81 16.64 12.95
C ASP A 279 10.43 17.29 12.70
N GLY A 280 9.36 16.51 12.79
CA GLY A 280 7.98 16.95 12.57
C GLY A 280 7.54 16.94 11.11
N SER A 281 8.44 16.60 10.18
CA SER A 281 8.06 16.39 8.78
C SER A 281 7.28 15.09 8.62
N LEU A 282 6.58 14.97 7.48
CA LEU A 282 5.79 13.80 7.13
C LEU A 282 6.33 13.22 5.84
N HIS A 283 6.87 12.01 5.91
CA HIS A 283 7.43 11.31 4.77
C HIS A 283 6.41 10.31 4.21
N LEU A 284 6.35 10.18 2.90
CA LEU A 284 5.62 9.16 2.19
C LEU A 284 6.63 8.18 1.59
N ILE A 285 6.51 6.91 1.94
CA ILE A 285 7.27 5.83 1.32
C ILE A 285 6.36 5.13 0.33
N LEU A 286 6.79 5.05 -0.93
CA LEU A 286 6.10 4.30 -1.96
C LEU A 286 6.95 3.10 -2.37
N VAL A 287 6.31 1.97 -2.69
CA VAL A 287 6.96 0.79 -3.25
C VAL A 287 6.28 0.36 -4.54
N SER A 288 7.05 -0.19 -5.47
CA SER A 288 6.52 -0.79 -6.69
C SER A 288 6.60 -2.29 -6.68
N ASP A 289 5.70 -2.89 -7.45
CA ASP A 289 5.75 -4.27 -7.84
C ASP A 289 6.49 -4.43 -9.18
N ASP A 290 7.37 -5.41 -9.24
CA ASP A 290 8.01 -5.84 -10.48
C ASP A 290 7.21 -6.90 -11.26
N ASN A 291 6.09 -7.43 -10.72
CA ASN A 291 5.32 -8.56 -11.23
C ASN A 291 6.20 -9.80 -11.57
N HIS A 292 7.37 -9.94 -10.95
CA HIS A 292 8.44 -10.86 -11.40
C HIS A 292 8.81 -10.73 -12.89
N SER A 293 8.63 -9.54 -13.47
CA SER A 293 8.92 -9.18 -14.85
C SER A 293 10.32 -8.57 -14.96
N VAL A 294 11.09 -8.99 -15.96
CA VAL A 294 12.41 -8.41 -16.25
C VAL A 294 12.37 -6.95 -16.71
N PHE A 295 11.19 -6.41 -17.03
CA PHE A 295 11.01 -5.04 -17.50
C PHE A 295 10.62 -4.06 -16.39
N GLN A 296 10.29 -4.56 -15.21
CA GLN A 296 9.83 -3.76 -14.09
C GLN A 296 10.85 -3.81 -12.96
N ARG A 297 10.80 -2.80 -12.11
CA ARG A 297 11.75 -2.60 -11.01
C ARG A 297 10.99 -2.66 -9.71
N THR A 298 11.59 -3.31 -8.71
CA THR A 298 11.20 -3.11 -7.31
C THR A 298 11.84 -1.80 -6.84
N LEU A 299 11.02 -0.77 -6.65
CA LEU A 299 11.42 0.56 -6.19
C LEU A 299 10.98 0.77 -4.75
N MET A 300 11.74 1.58 -4.01
CA MET A 300 11.30 2.22 -2.79
C MET A 300 11.62 3.70 -2.89
N LEU A 301 10.60 4.55 -2.95
CA LEU A 301 10.75 6.01 -3.13
C LEU A 301 10.32 6.73 -1.86
N GLU A 302 11.02 7.79 -1.51
CA GLU A 302 10.71 8.63 -0.35
C GLU A 302 10.44 10.07 -0.77
N PHE A 303 9.30 10.59 -0.33
CA PHE A 303 8.90 11.97 -0.53
C PHE A 303 8.58 12.63 0.81
N ARG A 304 8.89 13.90 0.98
CA ARG A 304 8.30 14.72 2.04
C ARG A 304 6.99 15.30 1.53
N LEU A 305 5.93 15.19 2.33
CA LEU A 305 4.68 15.89 2.09
C LEU A 305 4.80 17.32 2.61
N ASP A 306 4.73 18.29 1.71
CA ASP A 306 4.71 19.71 2.03
C ASP A 306 3.26 20.21 1.99
N GLU A 307 2.73 20.67 3.13
CA GLU A 307 1.37 21.20 3.23
C GLU A 307 1.19 22.58 2.57
#